data_AF-A0A9N8D4U1-F1
#
_entry.id   AF-A0A9N8D4U1-F1
#
_cell.length_a   1.000
_cell.length_b   1.000
_cell.length_c   1.000
_cell.angle_alpha   90.00
_cell.angle_beta   90.00
_cell.angle_gamma   90.00
#
_symmetry.space_group_name_H-M   'P 1'
#
loop_
_entity.id
_entity.type
_entity.pdbx_description
1 polymer ?
#
loop_
_entity_poly.entity_id
_entity_poly.type
_entity_poly.pdbx_seq_one_letter_code
_entity_poly.pdbx_strand_id
1 'polypeptide(L)'
;MAPTTTRDVVEAPKIEITLTLVLGKKYFQQVEESGDSDLSQFLLQCRQKAFDWIVNQDQMQLEYDAPNLLQRFLLVLFYFQTTRYQPWKECNPPSTSQGSAISGLCYEPHPLTGEATSDIWGDQWLSRSHECQWGGVSCLATQSGKRTVVELGLGWNWLNGPLPWEVTRLQLGRLHLKYNLLTGLLPPELLSTESSLPLEYLGLSVNQFTGAIPARWFDNLDEGPAKLTALQLYSNQLIGTLPSEVGLLPLRQLYVGRNELTGSLPTEIFSIASLETLLVDSNELTGTLPKIGLATQLGEMYLSFTSMQGTLPEEFYTGLSELNTFWGNNCNFSGTISSLLGLLTSLEWLDLSNNNFDGTIPNEIEALPKLRRFLVNGNALTGTVPVSVCYSAAFVENYGGTSEFVADCLPNAETGVPTIECAADCCTSCCDETGVCLAN
;
A
#
# COMPACT_ATOMS: atom_id res chain seq x y z
N MET A 1 41.13 18.55 -24.56
CA MET A 1 40.49 17.49 -25.38
C MET A 1 40.90 16.16 -24.79
N ALA A 2 40.07 15.57 -23.95
CA ALA A 2 40.23 14.17 -23.56
C ALA A 2 39.75 13.29 -24.72
N PRO A 3 40.34 12.11 -24.97
CA PRO A 3 39.90 11.26 -26.07
C PRO A 3 38.50 10.73 -25.74
N THR A 4 37.52 11.06 -26.58
CA THR A 4 36.33 10.24 -26.77
C THR A 4 36.79 8.88 -27.28
N THR A 5 37.05 7.94 -26.37
CA THR A 5 37.04 6.52 -26.72
C THR A 5 35.59 6.17 -26.95
N THR A 6 35.13 6.33 -28.19
CA THR A 6 33.98 5.57 -28.70
C THR A 6 34.25 4.12 -28.37
N ARG A 7 33.39 3.53 -27.53
CA ARG A 7 33.37 2.09 -27.30
C ARG A 7 33.47 1.39 -28.65
N ASP A 8 34.41 0.46 -28.79
CA ASP A 8 34.74 -0.15 -30.08
C ASP A 8 33.48 -0.55 -30.85
N VAL A 9 33.55 -0.45 -32.18
CA VAL A 9 32.55 -1.00 -33.13
C VAL A 9 32.22 -2.48 -32.83
N VAL A 10 33.07 -3.16 -32.05
CA VAL A 10 32.96 -4.58 -31.66
C VAL A 10 32.11 -4.81 -30.39
N GLU A 11 32.09 -3.89 -29.43
CA GLU A 11 31.43 -4.14 -28.14
C GLU A 11 29.93 -3.82 -28.15
N ALA A 12 29.52 -2.76 -28.84
CA ALA A 12 28.09 -2.43 -28.95
C ALA A 12 27.24 -3.57 -29.53
N PRO A 13 27.65 -4.27 -30.61
CA PRO A 13 26.92 -5.43 -31.11
C PRO A 13 26.86 -6.60 -30.10
N LYS A 14 27.92 -6.83 -29.31
CA LYS A 14 27.90 -7.90 -28.30
C LYS A 14 26.96 -7.58 -27.15
N ILE A 15 26.94 -6.33 -26.69
CA ILE A 15 26.00 -5.86 -25.67
C ILE A 15 24.56 -5.99 -26.16
N GLU A 16 24.29 -5.57 -27.41
CA GLU A 16 22.98 -5.74 -28.03
C GLU A 16 22.59 -7.22 -28.05
N ILE A 17 23.48 -8.11 -28.49
CA ILE A 17 23.25 -9.56 -28.49
C ILE A 17 22.95 -10.07 -27.07
N THR A 18 23.75 -9.71 -26.06
CA THR A 18 23.54 -10.14 -24.67
C THR A 18 22.16 -9.70 -24.15
N LEU A 19 21.81 -8.42 -24.31
CA LEU A 19 20.53 -7.88 -23.85
C LEU A 19 19.37 -8.52 -24.62
N THR A 20 19.52 -8.72 -25.92
CA THR A 20 18.53 -9.34 -26.81
C THR A 20 18.30 -10.82 -26.47
N LEU A 21 19.34 -11.55 -26.08
CA LEU A 21 19.22 -12.94 -25.63
C LEU A 21 18.38 -13.05 -24.36
N VAL A 22 18.47 -12.06 -23.46
CA VAL A 22 17.73 -12.07 -22.19
C VAL A 22 16.35 -11.45 -22.32
N LEU A 23 16.19 -10.34 -23.04
CA LEU A 23 14.93 -9.59 -23.15
C LEU A 23 14.08 -10.01 -24.35
N GLY A 24 14.67 -10.77 -25.29
CA GLY A 24 14.03 -11.27 -26.50
C GLY A 24 14.33 -10.44 -27.75
N LYS A 25 14.40 -11.12 -28.91
CA LYS A 25 14.77 -10.52 -30.22
C LYS A 25 13.92 -9.33 -30.67
N LYS A 26 12.67 -9.31 -30.25
CA LYS A 26 11.69 -8.31 -30.65
C LYS A 26 11.65 -7.10 -29.72
N TYR A 27 12.36 -7.17 -28.59
CA TYR A 27 12.30 -6.19 -27.51
C TYR A 27 12.65 -4.77 -27.95
N PHE A 28 13.68 -4.60 -28.80
CA PHE A 28 14.10 -3.31 -29.34
C PHE A 28 13.43 -2.92 -30.66
N GLN A 29 12.53 -3.76 -31.20
CA GLN A 29 12.00 -3.61 -32.57
C GLN A 29 10.48 -3.55 -32.63
N GLN A 30 9.78 -4.05 -31.60
CA GLN A 30 8.33 -4.06 -31.57
C GLN A 30 7.77 -2.89 -30.76
N VAL A 31 6.83 -2.19 -31.41
CA VAL A 31 5.83 -1.35 -30.77
C VAL A 31 4.93 -2.30 -29.98
N GLU A 32 4.83 -2.13 -28.65
CA GLU A 32 3.91 -2.95 -27.85
C GLU A 32 2.49 -2.80 -28.38
N GLU A 33 1.72 -3.89 -28.42
CA GLU A 33 0.30 -3.84 -28.80
C GLU A 33 -0.53 -3.33 -27.61
N SER A 34 -0.24 -2.12 -27.15
CA SER A 34 -0.91 -1.51 -25.99
C SER A 34 -2.28 -0.90 -26.35
N GLY A 35 -2.68 -0.94 -27.63
CA GLY A 35 -3.85 -0.21 -28.15
C GLY A 35 -3.63 1.31 -28.26
N ASP A 36 -2.57 1.85 -27.64
CA ASP A 36 -2.16 3.25 -27.65
C ASP A 36 -0.84 3.40 -28.42
N SER A 37 -0.93 3.92 -29.65
CA SER A 37 0.24 4.10 -30.53
C SER A 37 1.30 5.03 -29.96
N ASP A 38 0.89 6.04 -29.18
CA ASP A 38 1.79 7.04 -28.62
C ASP A 38 2.56 6.47 -27.43
N LEU A 39 1.89 5.70 -26.58
CA LEU A 39 2.53 4.97 -25.48
C LEU A 39 3.56 3.98 -26.00
N SER A 40 3.20 3.17 -27.00
CA SER A 40 4.10 2.16 -27.51
C SER A 40 5.31 2.76 -28.23
N GLN A 41 5.15 3.88 -28.92
CA GLN A 41 6.27 4.60 -29.51
C GLN A 41 7.19 5.21 -28.42
N PHE A 42 6.61 5.75 -27.35
CA PHE A 42 7.37 6.29 -26.22
C PHE A 42 8.24 5.20 -25.55
N LEU A 43 7.66 4.03 -25.25
CA LEU A 43 8.40 2.93 -24.61
C LEU A 43 9.58 2.45 -25.47
N LEU A 44 9.37 2.36 -26.79
CA LEU A 44 10.44 2.02 -27.74
C LEU A 44 11.58 3.06 -27.72
N GLN A 45 11.25 4.36 -27.67
CA GLN A 45 12.26 5.41 -27.56
C GLN A 45 13.03 5.33 -26.25
N CYS A 46 12.38 4.99 -25.13
CA CYS A 46 13.06 4.83 -23.84
C CYS A 46 14.04 3.64 -23.85
N ARG A 47 13.68 2.53 -24.50
CA ARG A 47 14.59 1.39 -24.72
C ARG A 47 15.83 1.79 -25.49
N GLN A 48 15.65 2.54 -26.58
CA GLN A 48 16.78 3.04 -27.37
C GLN A 48 17.65 4.00 -26.57
N LYS A 49 17.05 4.96 -25.84
CA LYS A 49 17.80 5.90 -24.98
C LYS A 49 18.61 5.18 -23.91
N ALA A 50 18.05 4.15 -23.29
CA ALA A 50 18.75 3.36 -22.28
C ALA A 50 19.95 2.60 -22.89
N PHE A 51 19.75 2.00 -24.06
CA PHE A 51 20.81 1.31 -24.79
C PHE A 51 21.92 2.28 -25.22
N ASP A 52 21.55 3.41 -25.84
CA ASP A 52 22.48 4.43 -26.29
C ASP A 52 23.27 5.03 -25.11
N TRP A 53 22.64 5.18 -23.95
CA TRP A 53 23.32 5.61 -22.74
C TRP A 53 24.36 4.57 -22.28
N ILE A 54 23.98 3.30 -22.17
CA ILE A 54 24.90 2.21 -21.78
C ILE A 54 26.10 2.13 -22.74
N VAL A 55 25.88 2.26 -24.04
CA VAL A 55 26.95 2.12 -25.04
C VAL A 55 27.83 3.36 -25.11
N ASN A 56 27.23 4.55 -25.12
CA ASN A 56 27.95 5.77 -25.52
C ASN A 56 28.25 6.73 -24.35
N GLN A 57 27.53 6.65 -23.24
CA GLN A 57 27.57 7.65 -22.17
C GLN A 57 27.97 7.08 -20.80
N ASP A 58 27.71 5.79 -20.55
CA ASP A 58 28.02 5.15 -19.27
C ASP A 58 29.53 5.11 -19.03
N GLN A 59 30.01 5.90 -18.08
CA GLN A 59 31.44 6.01 -17.76
C GLN A 59 32.01 4.73 -17.11
N MET A 60 31.16 3.84 -16.60
CA MET A 60 31.60 2.56 -16.04
C MET A 60 32.05 1.57 -17.14
N GLN A 61 31.55 1.74 -18.38
CA GLN A 61 31.96 0.99 -19.57
C GLN A 61 31.99 -0.55 -19.37
N LEU A 62 31.00 -1.12 -18.65
CA LEU A 62 30.88 -2.57 -18.35
C LEU A 62 30.88 -3.48 -19.59
N GLU A 63 31.83 -4.40 -19.71
CA GLU A 63 31.90 -5.38 -20.82
C GLU A 63 30.61 -6.20 -20.99
N TYR A 64 30.39 -6.74 -22.20
CA TYR A 64 29.17 -7.49 -22.58
C TYR A 64 28.84 -8.71 -21.71
N ASP A 65 29.83 -9.26 -21.00
CA ASP A 65 29.72 -10.41 -20.09
C ASP A 65 29.76 -9.99 -18.60
N ALA A 66 29.82 -8.68 -18.32
CA ALA A 66 29.84 -8.18 -16.95
C ALA A 66 28.58 -8.62 -16.19
N PRO A 67 28.72 -9.17 -14.97
CA PRO A 67 27.63 -9.82 -14.25
C PRO A 67 26.50 -8.87 -13.84
N ASN A 68 26.75 -7.56 -13.87
CA ASN A 68 25.81 -6.49 -13.51
C ASN A 68 25.35 -5.64 -14.71
N LEU A 69 25.75 -5.97 -15.94
CA LEU A 69 25.33 -5.22 -17.13
C LEU A 69 23.81 -5.19 -17.29
N LEU A 70 23.15 -6.35 -17.11
CA LEU A 70 21.71 -6.46 -17.25
C LEU A 70 20.97 -5.61 -16.21
N GLN A 71 21.29 -5.74 -14.92
CA GLN A 71 20.62 -4.96 -13.87
C GLN A 71 20.84 -3.45 -14.07
N ARG A 72 22.05 -3.04 -14.47
CA ARG A 72 22.35 -1.64 -14.75
C ARG A 72 21.51 -1.13 -15.91
N PHE A 73 21.42 -1.88 -17.02
CA PHE A 73 20.55 -1.55 -18.15
C PHE A 73 19.07 -1.43 -17.74
N LEU A 74 18.57 -2.37 -16.93
CA LEU A 74 17.18 -2.37 -16.45
C LEU A 74 16.86 -1.14 -15.59
N LEU A 75 17.78 -0.72 -14.72
CA LEU A 75 17.62 0.52 -13.95
C LEU A 75 17.68 1.76 -14.84
N VAL A 76 18.59 1.83 -15.81
CA VAL A 76 18.65 2.93 -16.78
C VAL A 76 17.34 3.03 -17.57
N LEU A 77 16.80 1.89 -17.99
CA LEU A 77 15.50 1.84 -18.65
C LEU A 77 14.37 2.34 -17.74
N PHE A 78 14.35 1.86 -16.49
CA PHE A 78 13.39 2.30 -15.48
C PHE A 78 13.42 3.83 -15.34
N TYR A 79 14.61 4.42 -15.27
CA TYR A 79 14.78 5.86 -15.23
C TYR A 79 14.15 6.58 -16.44
N PHE A 80 14.45 6.14 -17.66
CA PHE A 80 13.91 6.82 -18.86
C PHE A 80 12.40 6.61 -19.03
N GLN A 81 11.85 5.47 -18.61
CA GLN A 81 10.42 5.22 -18.72
C GLN A 81 9.61 5.97 -17.65
N THR A 82 10.20 6.21 -16.46
CA THR A 82 9.52 6.86 -15.34
C THR A 82 9.71 8.39 -15.28
N THR A 83 10.24 8.98 -16.35
CA THR A 83 10.49 10.43 -16.51
C THR A 83 9.65 11.09 -17.62
N ARG A 84 8.60 10.41 -18.10
CA ARG A 84 7.80 10.80 -19.29
C ARG A 84 7.38 12.28 -19.31
N TYR A 85 6.90 12.81 -18.19
CA TYR A 85 6.33 14.16 -18.10
C TYR A 85 7.15 15.11 -17.23
N GLN A 86 7.82 14.58 -16.21
CA GLN A 86 8.65 15.33 -15.28
C GLN A 86 9.86 14.48 -14.86
N PRO A 87 11.04 15.10 -14.68
CA PRO A 87 12.19 14.43 -14.08
C PRO A 87 11.92 14.13 -12.60
N TRP A 88 12.65 13.16 -12.06
CA TRP A 88 12.56 12.79 -10.65
C TRP A 88 12.97 13.98 -9.77
N LYS A 89 12.36 14.11 -8.59
CA LYS A 89 12.66 15.25 -7.70
C LYS A 89 13.74 14.98 -6.66
N GLU A 90 13.76 13.78 -6.11
CA GLU A 90 14.55 13.49 -4.89
C GLU A 90 15.77 12.62 -5.23
N CYS A 91 15.55 11.45 -5.81
CA CYS A 91 16.60 10.48 -6.14
C CYS A 91 17.40 10.82 -7.39
N ASN A 92 16.90 11.70 -8.26
CA ASN A 92 17.65 12.21 -9.41
C ASN A 92 17.19 13.61 -9.86
N PRO A 93 17.34 14.65 -9.01
CA PRO A 93 16.85 15.99 -9.30
C PRO A 93 17.44 16.53 -10.61
N PRO A 94 16.66 17.27 -11.42
CA PRO A 94 17.21 18.00 -12.55
C PRO A 94 18.33 18.94 -12.08
N SER A 95 19.55 18.75 -12.60
CA SER A 95 20.77 19.38 -12.08
C SER A 95 20.66 20.91 -11.97
N THR A 96 20.97 21.49 -10.81
CA THR A 96 21.15 22.95 -10.67
C THR A 96 22.57 23.41 -11.00
N SER A 97 23.54 22.50 -11.15
CA SER A 97 24.89 22.83 -11.63
C SER A 97 25.58 21.62 -12.27
N GLN A 98 26.09 21.81 -13.49
CA GLN A 98 26.84 20.81 -14.24
C GLN A 98 28.19 20.55 -13.56
N GLY A 99 28.50 19.29 -13.23
CA GLY A 99 29.90 18.81 -13.26
C GLY A 99 30.46 18.06 -12.05
N SER A 100 29.74 17.86 -10.95
CA SER A 100 30.19 16.95 -9.88
C SER A 100 29.14 15.89 -9.59
N ALA A 101 29.59 14.74 -9.07
CA ALA A 101 28.72 13.72 -8.49
C ALA A 101 28.02 14.34 -7.27
N ILE A 102 26.93 15.07 -7.52
CA ILE A 102 26.07 15.59 -6.47
C ILE A 102 25.23 14.39 -6.05
N SER A 103 25.32 13.99 -4.79
CA SER A 103 24.43 12.97 -4.22
C SER A 103 22.99 13.49 -4.24
N GLY A 104 22.06 12.64 -4.67
CA GLY A 104 20.61 12.89 -4.55
C GLY A 104 20.12 12.46 -3.17
N LEU A 105 19.13 13.18 -2.63
CA LEU A 105 18.46 12.78 -1.39
C LEU A 105 17.31 11.86 -1.78
N CYS A 106 17.35 10.57 -1.45
CA CYS A 106 16.18 9.72 -1.58
C CYS A 106 15.40 9.73 -0.28
N TYR A 107 14.14 10.15 -0.37
CA TYR A 107 13.24 10.13 0.77
C TYR A 107 12.45 8.82 0.82
N GLU A 108 12.73 8.00 1.82
CA GLU A 108 11.97 6.78 2.07
C GLU A 108 11.69 6.57 3.56
N PRO A 109 10.42 6.49 3.99
CA PRO A 109 10.09 6.07 5.34
C PRO A 109 10.35 4.57 5.53
N HIS A 110 10.83 4.19 6.72
CA HIS A 110 11.15 2.81 7.06
C HIS A 110 9.89 1.92 6.89
N PRO A 111 10.01 0.76 6.22
CA PRO A 111 8.84 -0.06 5.85
C PRO A 111 8.01 -0.58 7.03
N LEU A 112 8.64 -0.77 8.20
CA LEU A 112 8.02 -1.39 9.37
C LEU A 112 7.64 -0.41 10.48
N THR A 113 8.28 0.75 10.56
CA THR A 113 8.10 1.68 11.69
C THR A 113 7.41 2.98 11.28
N GLY A 114 7.26 3.26 9.98
CA GLY A 114 6.68 4.51 9.49
C GLY A 114 7.54 5.75 9.79
N GLU A 115 8.62 5.60 10.56
CA GLU A 115 9.61 6.64 10.81
C GLU A 115 10.30 7.01 9.50
N ALA A 116 10.41 8.31 9.23
CA ALA A 116 11.25 8.80 8.13
C ALA A 116 12.67 8.24 8.37
N THR A 117 13.13 7.30 7.53
CA THR A 117 14.55 6.98 7.60
C THR A 117 15.27 8.25 7.18
N SER A 118 16.28 8.60 7.97
CA SER A 118 17.28 9.60 7.61
C SER A 118 17.57 9.52 6.12
N ASP A 119 17.49 10.66 5.43
CA ASP A 119 17.86 10.86 4.03
C ASP A 119 18.73 9.72 3.48
N ILE A 120 18.19 8.90 2.55
CA ILE A 120 19.00 7.86 1.91
C ILE A 120 19.90 8.59 0.91
N TRP A 121 21.14 8.84 1.31
CA TRP A 121 22.15 9.43 0.44
C TRP A 121 22.60 8.39 -0.59
N GLY A 122 22.47 8.74 -1.86
CA GLY A 122 23.07 7.98 -2.96
C GLY A 122 23.56 8.89 -4.07
N ASP A 123 24.39 8.34 -4.94
CA ASP A 123 24.77 9.03 -6.16
C ASP A 123 23.55 9.21 -7.06
N GLN A 124 23.57 10.27 -7.87
CA GLN A 124 22.57 10.47 -8.91
C GLN A 124 22.47 9.25 -9.83
N TRP A 125 21.25 8.96 -10.28
CA TRP A 125 21.03 7.97 -11.32
C TRP A 125 21.72 8.40 -12.60
N LEU A 126 22.23 7.42 -13.35
CA LEU A 126 23.08 7.65 -14.54
C LEU A 126 24.44 8.31 -14.21
N SER A 127 24.87 8.27 -12.96
CA SER A 127 26.24 8.68 -12.61
C SER A 127 27.25 7.57 -12.92
N ARG A 128 28.54 7.93 -12.80
CA ARG A 128 29.67 7.02 -13.03
C ARG A 128 29.86 5.94 -11.96
N SER A 129 29.08 5.98 -10.89
CA SER A 129 29.20 5.01 -9.82
C SER A 129 28.49 3.70 -10.17
N HIS A 130 28.82 2.67 -9.40
CA HIS A 130 28.11 1.39 -9.50
C HIS A 130 26.64 1.63 -9.14
N GLU A 131 25.71 0.99 -9.84
CA GLU A 131 24.27 1.19 -9.65
C GLU A 131 23.77 0.91 -8.22
N CYS A 132 24.50 0.10 -7.45
CA CYS A 132 24.26 -0.14 -6.03
C CYS A 132 24.63 1.05 -5.12
N GLN A 133 25.12 2.13 -5.70
CA GLN A 133 25.39 3.40 -5.03
C GLN A 133 24.38 4.47 -5.47
N TRP A 134 23.50 4.17 -6.44
CA TRP A 134 22.47 5.10 -6.86
C TRP A 134 21.42 5.26 -5.77
N GLY A 135 20.92 6.48 -5.61
CA GLY A 135 19.89 6.78 -4.62
C GLY A 135 18.71 5.82 -4.71
N GLY A 136 18.31 5.22 -3.59
CA GLY A 136 17.17 4.32 -3.53
C GLY A 136 17.42 2.92 -4.12
N VAL A 137 18.65 2.55 -4.42
CA VAL A 137 19.00 1.19 -4.88
C VAL A 137 19.80 0.48 -3.80
N SER A 138 19.26 -0.60 -3.24
CA SER A 138 20.01 -1.48 -2.33
C SER A 138 20.42 -2.77 -3.03
N CYS A 139 21.64 -3.23 -2.73
CA CYS A 139 22.19 -4.46 -3.28
C CYS A 139 22.68 -5.41 -2.19
N LEU A 140 22.58 -6.71 -2.45
CA LEU A 140 23.27 -7.75 -1.69
C LEU A 140 24.54 -8.16 -2.42
N ALA A 141 25.65 -8.19 -1.70
CA ALA A 141 26.90 -8.77 -2.18
C ALA A 141 26.83 -10.30 -2.06
N THR A 142 27.05 -11.00 -3.16
CA THR A 142 27.24 -12.46 -3.15
C THR A 142 28.67 -12.79 -2.70
N GLN A 143 28.89 -14.05 -2.33
CA GLN A 143 30.22 -14.57 -1.98
C GLN A 143 31.25 -14.42 -3.13
N SER A 144 30.78 -14.34 -4.38
CA SER A 144 31.63 -14.11 -5.57
C SER A 144 31.99 -12.64 -5.81
N GLY A 145 31.54 -11.72 -4.95
CA GLY A 145 31.74 -10.27 -5.12
C GLY A 145 30.76 -9.61 -6.08
N LYS A 146 29.86 -10.38 -6.72
CA LYS A 146 28.76 -9.84 -7.52
C LYS A 146 27.78 -9.12 -6.60
N ARG A 147 27.36 -7.91 -6.96
CA ARG A 147 26.29 -7.20 -6.26
C ARG A 147 25.00 -7.31 -7.05
N THR A 148 23.97 -7.83 -6.41
CA THR A 148 22.64 -7.99 -7.02
C THR A 148 21.71 -6.96 -6.43
N VAL A 149 21.00 -6.22 -7.28
CA VAL A 149 19.95 -5.27 -6.84
C VAL A 149 18.81 -6.08 -6.23
N VAL A 150 18.47 -5.79 -4.98
CA VAL A 150 17.43 -6.49 -4.22
C VAL A 150 16.29 -5.59 -3.76
N GLU A 151 16.48 -4.28 -3.85
CA GLU A 151 15.50 -3.31 -3.40
C GLU A 151 15.55 -2.05 -4.24
N LEU A 152 14.36 -1.54 -4.56
CA LEU A 152 14.16 -0.21 -5.12
C LEU A 152 13.27 0.59 -4.17
N GLY A 153 13.91 1.53 -3.50
CA GLY A 153 13.36 2.49 -2.56
C GLY A 153 13.18 3.87 -3.19
N LEU A 154 12.12 4.06 -3.97
CA LEU A 154 11.90 5.27 -4.78
C LEU A 154 10.55 5.91 -4.49
N GLY A 155 10.10 5.86 -3.23
CA GLY A 155 8.92 6.59 -2.79
C GLY A 155 9.10 8.10 -2.94
N TRP A 156 8.00 8.85 -3.04
CA TRP A 156 8.01 10.33 -3.01
C TRP A 156 8.84 11.01 -4.12
N ASN A 157 8.98 10.38 -5.28
CA ASN A 157 9.91 10.83 -6.34
C ASN A 157 9.25 11.47 -7.57
N TRP A 158 7.92 11.56 -7.60
CA TRP A 158 7.12 12.03 -8.74
C TRP A 158 7.36 11.19 -10.02
N LEU A 159 7.74 9.92 -9.86
CA LEU A 159 7.87 8.96 -10.95
C LEU A 159 6.54 8.90 -11.72
N ASN A 160 6.58 8.93 -13.05
CA ASN A 160 5.38 9.04 -13.86
C ASN A 160 5.45 8.17 -15.12
N GLY A 161 4.30 7.87 -15.73
CA GLY A 161 4.21 6.87 -16.80
C GLY A 161 4.01 5.46 -16.24
N PRO A 162 3.99 4.42 -17.08
CA PRO A 162 3.78 3.05 -16.61
C PRO A 162 4.98 2.53 -15.82
N LEU A 163 4.74 1.61 -14.89
CA LEU A 163 5.79 0.81 -14.27
C LEU A 163 6.38 -0.13 -15.34
N PRO A 164 7.68 -0.03 -15.67
CA PRO A 164 8.33 -0.90 -16.63
C PRO A 164 8.09 -2.37 -16.29
N TRP A 165 7.58 -3.18 -17.22
CA TRP A 165 7.42 -4.61 -16.97
C TRP A 165 8.78 -5.29 -16.75
N GLU A 166 9.85 -4.71 -17.28
CA GLU A 166 11.21 -5.21 -17.14
C GLU A 166 11.73 -5.13 -15.70
N VAL A 167 11.05 -4.41 -14.81
CA VAL A 167 11.31 -4.46 -13.36
C VAL A 167 11.17 -5.89 -12.81
N THR A 168 10.32 -6.72 -13.43
CA THR A 168 10.14 -8.14 -13.08
C THR A 168 11.36 -9.00 -13.41
N ARG A 169 12.32 -8.48 -14.18
CA ARG A 169 13.58 -9.16 -14.52
C ARG A 169 14.69 -8.88 -13.50
N LEU A 170 14.45 -7.97 -12.55
CA LEU A 170 15.32 -7.74 -11.41
C LEU A 170 15.02 -8.76 -10.30
N GLN A 171 16.04 -9.13 -9.52
CA GLN A 171 15.89 -10.05 -8.38
C GLN A 171 15.51 -9.25 -7.13
N LEU A 172 14.34 -8.61 -7.14
CA LEU A 172 13.89 -7.76 -6.05
C LEU A 172 13.23 -8.57 -4.93
N GLY A 173 13.68 -8.36 -3.70
CA GLY A 173 12.97 -8.75 -2.49
C GLY A 173 12.04 -7.64 -1.99
N ARG A 174 12.30 -6.38 -2.33
CA ARG A 174 11.48 -5.24 -1.90
C ARG A 174 11.30 -4.21 -3.01
N LEU A 175 10.07 -3.74 -3.22
CA LEU A 175 9.77 -2.68 -4.18
C LEU A 175 8.89 -1.62 -3.52
N HIS A 176 9.43 -0.41 -3.39
CA HIS A 176 8.77 0.72 -2.74
C HIS A 176 8.68 1.90 -3.71
N LEU A 177 7.50 2.10 -4.29
CA LEU A 177 7.20 3.17 -5.24
C LEU A 177 6.03 4.03 -4.77
N LYS A 178 5.76 4.06 -3.46
CA LYS A 178 4.64 4.83 -2.89
C LYS A 178 4.77 6.34 -3.13
N TYR A 179 3.66 7.07 -3.19
CA TYR A 179 3.64 8.52 -3.38
C TYR A 179 4.36 8.95 -4.66
N ASN A 180 3.91 8.40 -5.78
CA ASN A 180 4.39 8.75 -7.12
C ASN A 180 3.17 9.04 -8.03
N LEU A 181 3.41 9.20 -9.33
CA LEU A 181 2.43 9.46 -10.38
C LEU A 181 2.44 8.32 -11.42
N LEU A 182 2.79 7.09 -11.00
CA LEU A 182 2.86 5.93 -11.89
C LEU A 182 1.45 5.56 -12.35
N THR A 183 1.33 5.17 -13.61
CA THR A 183 0.05 4.93 -14.31
C THR A 183 0.03 3.52 -14.92
N GLY A 184 -1.04 3.20 -15.65
CA GLY A 184 -1.12 1.96 -16.42
C GLY A 184 -1.47 0.75 -15.56
N LEU A 185 -1.25 -0.44 -16.11
CA LEU A 185 -1.59 -1.71 -15.47
C LEU A 185 -0.47 -2.17 -14.54
N LEU A 186 -0.85 -2.93 -13.51
CA LEU A 186 0.10 -3.68 -12.67
C LEU A 186 0.74 -4.81 -13.48
N PRO A 187 2.08 -4.95 -13.51
CA PRO A 187 2.74 -6.04 -14.24
C PRO A 187 2.33 -7.42 -13.70
N PRO A 188 1.78 -8.33 -14.54
CA PRO A 188 1.27 -9.61 -14.07
C PRO A 188 2.35 -10.56 -13.55
N GLU A 189 3.60 -10.39 -13.96
CA GLU A 189 4.72 -11.24 -13.53
C GLU A 189 5.46 -10.70 -12.29
N LEU A 190 4.95 -9.65 -11.63
CA LEU A 190 5.63 -8.98 -10.52
C LEU A 190 5.82 -9.87 -9.28
N LEU A 191 4.87 -10.77 -9.02
CA LEU A 191 4.93 -11.73 -7.92
C LEU A 191 5.26 -13.15 -8.41
N SER A 192 5.86 -13.28 -9.60
CA SER A 192 6.22 -14.58 -10.16
C SER A 192 7.18 -15.37 -9.26
N THR A 193 6.90 -16.67 -9.11
CA THR A 193 7.71 -17.61 -8.33
C THR A 193 9.00 -18.04 -9.03
N GLU A 194 9.20 -17.67 -10.30
CA GLU A 194 10.41 -17.95 -11.09
C GLU A 194 11.64 -17.14 -10.60
N SER A 195 11.43 -16.12 -9.76
CA SER A 195 12.53 -15.34 -9.19
C SER A 195 13.25 -16.11 -8.09
N SER A 196 14.58 -16.14 -8.16
CA SER A 196 15.44 -16.69 -7.07
C SER A 196 15.35 -15.89 -5.78
N LEU A 197 14.81 -14.67 -5.82
CA LEU A 197 14.50 -13.84 -4.65
C LEU A 197 13.02 -13.43 -4.75
N PRO A 198 12.10 -14.15 -4.09
CA PRO A 198 10.68 -13.79 -4.12
C PRO A 198 10.46 -12.49 -3.34
N LEU A 199 9.50 -11.70 -3.82
CA LEU A 199 9.19 -10.39 -3.25
C LEU A 199 8.57 -10.55 -1.85
N GLU A 200 9.12 -9.84 -0.89
CA GLU A 200 8.67 -9.78 0.51
C GLU A 200 7.81 -8.55 0.77
N TYR A 201 8.07 -7.46 0.05
CA TYR A 201 7.34 -6.20 0.18
C TYR A 201 7.03 -5.58 -1.18
N LEU A 202 5.75 -5.26 -1.41
CA LEU A 202 5.27 -4.52 -2.56
C LEU A 202 4.49 -3.28 -2.12
N GLY A 203 5.10 -2.10 -2.24
CA GLY A 203 4.48 -0.82 -1.92
C GLY A 203 4.29 0.07 -3.13
N LEU A 204 3.06 0.10 -3.66
CA LEU A 204 2.63 0.91 -4.80
C LEU A 204 1.53 1.93 -4.43
N SER A 205 1.26 2.11 -3.13
CA SER A 205 0.24 3.04 -2.65
C SER A 205 0.43 4.49 -3.11
N VAL A 206 -0.66 5.22 -3.31
CA VAL A 206 -0.67 6.63 -3.74
C VAL A 206 0.03 6.78 -5.10
N ASN A 207 -0.59 6.18 -6.12
CA ASN A 207 -0.23 6.25 -7.53
C ASN A 207 -1.53 6.37 -8.36
N GLN A 208 -1.45 6.10 -9.66
CA GLN A 208 -2.56 6.14 -10.62
C GLN A 208 -2.66 4.81 -11.39
N PHE A 209 -2.32 3.68 -10.74
CA PHE A 209 -2.47 2.36 -11.35
C PHE A 209 -3.94 2.05 -11.61
N THR A 210 -4.21 1.46 -12.77
CA THR A 210 -5.54 1.11 -13.27
C THR A 210 -5.67 -0.39 -13.51
N GLY A 211 -6.88 -0.85 -13.81
CA GLY A 211 -7.15 -2.25 -14.12
C GLY A 211 -7.27 -3.10 -12.85
N ALA A 212 -7.34 -4.42 -13.04
CA ALA A 212 -7.50 -5.35 -11.92
C ALA A 212 -6.17 -5.73 -11.27
N ILE A 213 -6.24 -6.14 -10.00
CA ILE A 213 -5.13 -6.88 -9.35
C ILE A 213 -4.87 -8.15 -10.19
N PRO A 214 -3.66 -8.36 -10.73
CA PRO A 214 -3.42 -9.48 -11.64
C PRO A 214 -3.62 -10.83 -10.96
N ALA A 215 -4.52 -11.66 -11.50
CA ALA A 215 -4.73 -13.03 -11.01
C ALA A 215 -3.43 -13.87 -11.06
N ARG A 216 -2.56 -13.58 -12.03
CA ARG A 216 -1.24 -14.22 -12.18
C ARG A 216 -0.31 -14.03 -10.99
N TRP A 217 -0.55 -13.04 -10.13
CA TRP A 217 0.22 -12.88 -8.90
C TRP A 217 0.07 -14.05 -7.94
N PHE A 218 -0.98 -14.85 -8.12
CA PHE A 218 -1.30 -15.98 -7.28
C PHE A 218 -1.09 -17.33 -7.98
N ASP A 219 -0.54 -17.31 -9.20
CA ASP A 219 -0.15 -18.54 -9.90
C ASP A 219 1.03 -19.20 -9.17
N ASN A 220 1.02 -20.54 -9.09
CA ASN A 220 2.11 -21.36 -8.55
C ASN A 220 2.53 -21.05 -7.09
N LEU A 221 1.66 -20.42 -6.27
CA LEU A 221 1.93 -20.23 -4.84
C LEU A 221 2.09 -21.56 -4.08
N ASP A 222 1.61 -22.67 -4.65
CA ASP A 222 1.78 -24.02 -4.11
C ASP A 222 3.21 -24.59 -4.34
N GLU A 223 4.00 -24.02 -5.25
CA GLU A 223 5.30 -24.57 -5.66
C GLU A 223 6.49 -24.06 -4.82
N GLY A 224 6.26 -23.11 -3.92
CA GLY A 224 7.26 -22.58 -3.00
C GLY A 224 6.66 -21.59 -2.01
N PRO A 225 7.34 -21.26 -0.90
CA PRO A 225 6.78 -20.35 0.08
C PRO A 225 6.69 -18.95 -0.50
N ALA A 226 5.46 -18.49 -0.76
CA ALA A 226 5.17 -17.08 -0.94
C ALA A 226 5.79 -16.31 0.24
N LYS A 227 6.53 -15.24 -0.04
CA LYS A 227 7.19 -14.44 1.01
C LYS A 227 6.59 -13.06 1.19
N LEU A 228 5.57 -12.71 0.42
CA LEU A 228 4.98 -11.38 0.47
C LEU A 228 4.29 -11.18 1.81
N THR A 229 4.87 -10.29 2.62
CA THR A 229 4.35 -9.92 3.95
C THR A 229 3.60 -8.60 3.90
N ALA A 230 3.87 -7.75 2.91
CA ALA A 230 3.17 -6.48 2.75
C ALA A 230 2.78 -6.25 1.29
N LEU A 231 1.47 -6.16 1.05
CA LEU A 231 0.87 -5.76 -0.21
C LEU A 231 0.16 -4.43 -0.02
N GLN A 232 0.77 -3.35 -0.50
CA GLN A 232 0.23 -2.00 -0.35
C GLN A 232 -0.07 -1.37 -1.71
N LEU A 233 -1.36 -1.26 -2.03
CA LEU A 233 -1.95 -0.71 -3.24
C LEU A 233 -2.93 0.44 -2.95
N TYR A 234 -2.94 0.97 -1.72
CA TYR A 234 -3.87 1.99 -1.25
C TYR A 234 -3.86 3.24 -2.14
N SER A 235 -5.01 3.87 -2.38
CA SER A 235 -5.10 5.12 -3.17
C SER A 235 -4.56 4.97 -4.59
N ASN A 236 -5.23 4.14 -5.40
CA ASN A 236 -5.03 3.98 -6.84
C ASN A 236 -6.41 4.00 -7.56
N GLN A 237 -6.49 3.55 -8.80
CA GLN A 237 -7.72 3.44 -9.62
C GLN A 237 -7.95 1.96 -9.99
N LEU A 238 -7.66 1.05 -9.07
CA LEU A 238 -7.80 -0.38 -9.31
C LEU A 238 -9.27 -0.79 -9.30
N ILE A 239 -9.67 -1.61 -10.27
CA ILE A 239 -11.04 -2.09 -10.47
C ILE A 239 -11.13 -3.60 -10.29
N GLY A 240 -12.35 -4.15 -10.37
CA GLY A 240 -12.60 -5.59 -10.27
C GLY A 240 -12.70 -6.05 -8.81
N THR A 241 -12.54 -7.35 -8.57
CA THR A 241 -12.67 -7.94 -7.23
C THR A 241 -11.32 -8.19 -6.59
N LEU A 242 -11.27 -8.20 -5.26
CA LEU A 242 -10.11 -8.72 -4.53
C LEU A 242 -10.10 -10.26 -4.64
N PRO A 243 -9.07 -10.90 -5.24
CA PRO A 243 -9.04 -12.36 -5.41
C PRO A 243 -8.95 -13.11 -4.08
N SER A 244 -9.63 -14.25 -3.94
CA SER A 244 -9.59 -15.08 -2.73
C SER A 244 -8.19 -15.63 -2.42
N GLU A 245 -7.38 -15.82 -3.46
CA GLU A 245 -6.02 -16.33 -3.38
C GLU A 245 -5.08 -15.39 -2.62
N VAL A 246 -5.47 -14.14 -2.37
CA VAL A 246 -4.76 -13.24 -1.45
C VAL A 246 -4.61 -13.86 -0.06
N GLY A 247 -5.56 -14.71 0.35
CA GLY A 247 -5.51 -15.47 1.61
C GLY A 247 -4.43 -16.54 1.68
N LEU A 248 -3.77 -16.88 0.56
CA LEU A 248 -2.65 -17.81 0.51
C LEU A 248 -1.31 -17.15 0.83
N LEU A 249 -1.25 -15.82 0.82
CA LEU A 249 -0.03 -15.07 1.10
C LEU A 249 0.15 -14.89 2.62
N PRO A 250 1.38 -14.98 3.16
CA PRO A 250 1.66 -14.77 4.58
C PRO A 250 1.71 -13.28 4.94
N LEU A 251 0.65 -12.55 4.59
CA LEU A 251 0.58 -11.11 4.76
C LEU A 251 0.52 -10.74 6.25
N ARG A 252 1.20 -9.65 6.57
CA ARG A 252 1.01 -8.83 7.77
C ARG A 252 0.20 -7.58 7.46
N GLN A 253 0.41 -7.01 6.28
CA GLN A 253 -0.24 -5.78 5.83
C GLN A 253 -0.92 -5.99 4.47
N LEU A 254 -2.23 -5.75 4.41
CA LEU A 254 -3.00 -5.72 3.17
C LEU A 254 -3.70 -4.37 3.03
N TYR A 255 -3.14 -3.49 2.20
CA TYR A 255 -3.70 -2.15 1.96
C TYR A 255 -4.21 -2.05 0.54
N VAL A 256 -5.53 -2.10 0.36
CA VAL A 256 -6.19 -1.96 -0.94
C VAL A 256 -7.34 -0.93 -0.91
N GLY A 257 -7.46 -0.17 0.18
CA GLY A 257 -8.39 0.94 0.33
C GLY A 257 -8.18 2.08 -0.68
N ARG A 258 -9.16 2.98 -0.82
CA ARG A 258 -9.19 4.08 -1.80
C ARG A 258 -8.90 3.61 -3.23
N ASN A 259 -9.72 2.69 -3.71
CA ASN A 259 -9.72 2.19 -5.08
C ASN A 259 -11.19 2.08 -5.56
N GLU A 260 -11.41 1.42 -6.70
CA GLU A 260 -12.73 1.13 -7.28
C GLU A 260 -13.00 -0.38 -7.21
N LEU A 261 -12.53 -1.06 -6.15
CA LEU A 261 -12.72 -2.50 -5.98
C LEU A 261 -14.18 -2.81 -5.63
N THR A 262 -14.72 -3.84 -6.28
CA THR A 262 -16.11 -4.29 -6.19
C THR A 262 -16.19 -5.71 -5.62
N GLY A 263 -17.42 -6.20 -5.41
CA GLY A 263 -17.67 -7.56 -4.91
C GLY A 263 -17.55 -7.67 -3.38
N SER A 264 -17.55 -8.89 -2.87
CA SER A 264 -17.46 -9.16 -1.43
C SER A 264 -16.02 -9.30 -0.96
N LEU A 265 -15.76 -8.96 0.30
CA LEU A 265 -14.49 -9.24 0.95
C LEU A 265 -14.28 -10.78 1.06
N PRO A 266 -13.21 -11.35 0.48
CA PRO A 266 -12.97 -12.79 0.54
C PRO A 266 -12.78 -13.31 1.98
N THR A 267 -13.37 -14.46 2.29
CA THR A 267 -13.26 -15.06 3.63
C THR A 267 -11.85 -15.56 3.93
N GLU A 268 -11.07 -15.86 2.89
CA GLU A 268 -9.71 -16.37 2.96
C GLU A 268 -8.74 -15.36 3.60
N ILE A 269 -9.02 -14.05 3.52
CA ILE A 269 -8.24 -13.00 4.20
C ILE A 269 -8.20 -13.25 5.71
N PHE A 270 -9.32 -13.70 6.28
CA PHE A 270 -9.43 -13.99 7.70
C PHE A 270 -8.82 -15.34 8.09
N SER A 271 -8.21 -16.06 7.14
CA SER A 271 -7.40 -17.25 7.41
C SER A 271 -5.89 -16.94 7.49
N ILE A 272 -5.48 -15.70 7.19
CA ILE A 272 -4.08 -15.27 7.26
C ILE A 272 -3.70 -15.02 8.73
N ALA A 273 -3.07 -16.00 9.36
CA ALA A 273 -2.75 -15.95 10.80
C ALA A 273 -1.75 -14.83 11.18
N SER A 274 -0.97 -14.35 10.23
CA SER A 274 0.01 -13.27 10.41
C SER A 274 -0.55 -11.87 10.15
N LEU A 275 -1.80 -11.73 9.72
CA LEU A 275 -2.34 -10.44 9.32
C LEU A 275 -2.48 -9.51 10.54
N GLU A 276 -1.86 -8.34 10.47
CA GLU A 276 -1.81 -7.33 11.54
C GLU A 276 -2.67 -6.11 11.19
N THR A 277 -2.71 -5.72 9.91
CA THR A 277 -3.45 -4.54 9.43
C THR A 277 -4.17 -4.81 8.11
N LEU A 278 -5.46 -4.51 8.07
CA LEU A 278 -6.32 -4.60 6.89
C LEU A 278 -6.93 -3.23 6.57
N LEU A 279 -6.52 -2.63 5.44
CA LEU A 279 -7.11 -1.39 4.89
C LEU A 279 -7.86 -1.70 3.60
N VAL A 280 -9.18 -1.70 3.65
CA VAL A 280 -10.05 -1.87 2.47
C VAL A 280 -11.08 -0.76 2.32
N ASP A 281 -11.00 0.27 3.17
CA ASP A 281 -11.87 1.45 3.19
C ASP A 281 -11.95 2.17 1.84
N SER A 282 -13.02 2.93 1.61
CA SER A 282 -13.20 3.75 0.41
C SER A 282 -13.09 2.93 -0.88
N ASN A 283 -13.93 1.89 -1.00
CA ASN A 283 -14.10 1.05 -2.18
C ASN A 283 -15.59 0.77 -2.41
N GLU A 284 -15.93 0.15 -3.53
CA GLU A 284 -17.30 -0.31 -3.85
C GLU A 284 -17.58 -1.74 -3.33
N LEU A 285 -16.96 -2.12 -2.20
CA LEU A 285 -17.14 -3.44 -1.59
C LEU A 285 -18.56 -3.61 -1.07
N THR A 286 -19.14 -4.79 -1.29
CA THR A 286 -20.52 -5.16 -0.92
C THR A 286 -20.52 -6.45 -0.10
N GLY A 287 -21.71 -6.94 0.27
CA GLY A 287 -21.86 -8.18 1.04
C GLY A 287 -21.61 -7.98 2.53
N THR A 288 -21.45 -9.08 3.27
CA THR A 288 -21.31 -9.06 4.73
C THR A 288 -19.85 -9.20 5.14
N LEU A 289 -19.50 -8.76 6.37
CA LEU A 289 -18.22 -9.13 6.98
C LEU A 289 -18.20 -10.67 7.15
N PRO A 290 -17.28 -11.40 6.48
CA PRO A 290 -17.27 -12.86 6.57
C PRO A 290 -16.82 -13.32 7.96
N LYS A 291 -16.95 -14.63 8.21
CA LYS A 291 -16.53 -15.22 9.47
C LYS A 291 -15.03 -15.03 9.68
N ILE A 292 -14.68 -14.60 10.87
CA ILE A 292 -13.28 -14.49 11.27
C ILE A 292 -12.75 -15.90 11.57
N GLY A 293 -11.66 -16.27 10.88
CA GLY A 293 -11.01 -17.58 11.02
C GLY A 293 -9.80 -17.53 11.96
N LEU A 294 -8.60 -17.49 11.36
CA LEU A 294 -7.30 -17.59 12.03
C LEU A 294 -6.57 -16.25 12.19
N ALA A 295 -7.15 -15.12 11.74
CA ALA A 295 -6.55 -13.79 11.79
C ALA A 295 -6.47 -13.20 13.22
N THR A 296 -5.92 -13.95 14.17
CA THR A 296 -5.87 -13.60 15.60
C THR A 296 -4.89 -12.48 15.92
N GLN A 297 -3.97 -12.17 15.00
CA GLN A 297 -2.99 -11.07 15.14
C GLN A 297 -3.52 -9.74 14.59
N LEU A 298 -4.73 -9.71 14.04
CA LEU A 298 -5.27 -8.52 13.39
C LEU A 298 -5.56 -7.45 14.45
N GLY A 299 -4.71 -6.43 14.46
CA GLY A 299 -4.81 -5.30 15.38
C GLY A 299 -5.63 -4.15 14.81
N GLU A 300 -5.61 -3.97 13.50
CA GLU A 300 -6.26 -2.84 12.86
C GLU A 300 -7.08 -3.24 11.63
N MET A 301 -8.34 -2.84 11.60
CA MET A 301 -9.26 -3.12 10.50
C MET A 301 -10.06 -1.87 10.12
N TYR A 302 -9.94 -1.48 8.85
CA TYR A 302 -10.56 -0.27 8.30
C TYR A 302 -11.42 -0.66 7.09
N LEU A 303 -12.73 -0.51 7.24
CA LEU A 303 -13.78 -0.87 6.27
C LEU A 303 -14.63 0.35 5.84
N SER A 304 -14.32 1.54 6.37
CA SER A 304 -15.13 2.74 6.23
C SER A 304 -15.45 3.09 4.78
N PHE A 305 -16.59 3.74 4.53
CA PHE A 305 -16.97 4.19 3.18
C PHE A 305 -17.01 3.04 2.16
N THR A 306 -17.65 1.93 2.53
CA THR A 306 -17.97 0.82 1.64
C THR A 306 -19.48 0.57 1.63
N SER A 307 -19.96 -0.31 0.76
CA SER A 307 -21.37 -0.76 0.74
C SER A 307 -21.57 -2.09 1.48
N MET A 308 -20.67 -2.44 2.40
CA MET A 308 -20.79 -3.63 3.23
C MET A 308 -22.01 -3.52 4.16
N GLN A 309 -22.69 -4.64 4.39
CA GLN A 309 -23.98 -4.69 5.07
C GLN A 309 -24.10 -5.88 6.04
N GLY A 310 -25.26 -5.99 6.69
CA GLY A 310 -25.54 -7.09 7.63
C GLY A 310 -24.98 -6.83 9.02
N THR A 311 -24.92 -7.86 9.86
CA THR A 311 -24.44 -7.76 11.25
C THR A 311 -22.93 -8.02 11.33
N LEU A 312 -22.28 -7.53 12.38
CA LEU A 312 -20.97 -8.03 12.77
C LEU A 312 -21.13 -9.49 13.29
N PRO A 313 -20.40 -10.48 12.73
CA PRO A 313 -20.54 -11.88 13.14
C PRO A 313 -20.02 -12.12 14.57
N GLU A 314 -20.48 -13.16 15.25
CA GLU A 314 -20.02 -13.52 16.60
C GLU A 314 -18.49 -13.68 16.65
N GLU A 315 -17.92 -14.28 15.59
CA GLU A 315 -16.50 -14.53 15.45
C GLU A 315 -15.66 -13.23 15.37
N PHE A 316 -16.26 -12.09 15.02
CA PHE A 316 -15.60 -10.77 15.12
C PHE A 316 -15.19 -10.48 16.56
N TYR A 317 -16.09 -10.74 17.51
CA TYR A 317 -15.87 -10.45 18.92
C TYR A 317 -14.98 -11.50 19.60
N THR A 318 -15.16 -12.78 19.24
CA THR A 318 -14.46 -13.88 19.90
C THR A 318 -13.09 -14.19 19.29
N GLY A 319 -12.88 -13.83 18.01
CA GLY A 319 -11.69 -14.21 17.24
C GLY A 319 -10.60 -13.12 17.14
N LEU A 320 -10.95 -11.85 17.32
CA LEU A 320 -10.06 -10.71 17.12
C LEU A 320 -9.56 -10.11 18.45
N SER A 321 -8.97 -10.92 19.32
CA SER A 321 -8.55 -10.49 20.66
C SER A 321 -7.48 -9.39 20.67
N GLU A 322 -6.70 -9.26 19.60
CA GLU A 322 -5.66 -8.23 19.45
C GLU A 322 -6.17 -6.93 18.80
N LEU A 323 -7.44 -6.89 18.37
CA LEU A 323 -8.02 -5.73 17.68
C LEU A 323 -7.99 -4.50 18.59
N ASN A 324 -7.22 -3.50 18.18
CA ASN A 324 -7.10 -2.22 18.83
C ASN A 324 -7.85 -1.12 18.07
N THR A 325 -8.02 -1.26 16.76
CA THR A 325 -8.70 -0.26 15.92
C THR A 325 -9.70 -0.92 14.97
N PHE A 326 -10.96 -0.50 15.04
CA PHE A 326 -11.98 -0.85 14.06
C PHE A 326 -12.71 0.41 13.57
N TRP A 327 -12.55 0.71 12.28
CA TRP A 327 -13.34 1.76 11.60
C TRP A 327 -14.29 1.09 10.61
N GLY A 328 -15.56 0.99 10.98
CA GLY A 328 -16.65 0.42 10.19
C GLY A 328 -17.74 1.44 9.87
N ASN A 329 -17.42 2.74 9.88
CA ASN A 329 -18.36 3.82 9.69
C ASN A 329 -18.71 4.09 8.22
N ASN A 330 -19.85 4.74 7.98
CA ASN A 330 -20.34 5.03 6.62
C ASN A 330 -20.42 3.76 5.76
N CYS A 331 -20.98 2.71 6.34
CA CYS A 331 -21.32 1.45 5.66
C CYS A 331 -22.84 1.24 5.77
N ASN A 332 -23.32 0.02 5.53
CA ASN A 332 -24.71 -0.38 5.72
C ASN A 332 -24.83 -1.48 6.79
N PHE A 333 -23.94 -1.49 7.80
CA PHE A 333 -24.01 -2.47 8.89
C PHE A 333 -25.27 -2.26 9.74
N SER A 334 -25.83 -3.35 10.25
CA SER A 334 -27.15 -3.36 10.91
C SER A 334 -27.19 -4.34 12.09
N GLY A 335 -28.32 -4.35 12.80
CA GLY A 335 -28.54 -5.15 14.01
C GLY A 335 -27.99 -4.46 15.26
N THR A 336 -27.90 -5.21 16.36
CA THR A 336 -27.51 -4.65 17.66
C THR A 336 -26.00 -4.69 17.87
N ILE A 337 -25.46 -3.73 18.62
CA ILE A 337 -24.09 -3.84 19.17
C ILE A 337 -24.09 -4.95 20.23
N SER A 338 -23.39 -6.06 19.94
CA SER A 338 -23.38 -7.26 20.80
C SER A 338 -22.72 -7.02 22.16
N SER A 339 -23.23 -7.66 23.21
CA SER A 339 -22.58 -7.71 24.53
C SER A 339 -21.20 -8.39 24.50
N LEU A 340 -20.92 -9.18 23.47
CA LEU A 340 -19.60 -9.76 23.23
C LEU A 340 -18.52 -8.70 22.92
N LEU A 341 -18.92 -7.44 22.68
CA LEU A 341 -18.00 -6.31 22.53
C LEU A 341 -16.99 -6.25 23.69
N GLY A 342 -17.40 -6.58 24.92
CA GLY A 342 -16.51 -6.60 26.09
C GLY A 342 -15.37 -7.62 26.03
N LEU A 343 -15.34 -8.53 25.06
CA LEU A 343 -14.23 -9.46 24.84
C LEU A 343 -13.04 -8.81 24.13
N LEU A 344 -13.24 -7.70 23.42
CA LEU A 344 -12.21 -7.00 22.64
C LEU A 344 -11.34 -6.09 23.53
N THR A 345 -10.75 -6.64 24.58
CA THR A 345 -10.07 -5.88 25.64
C THR A 345 -8.88 -5.02 25.18
N SER A 346 -8.37 -5.23 23.97
CA SER A 346 -7.33 -4.41 23.34
C SER A 346 -7.86 -3.18 22.60
N LEU A 347 -9.18 -3.07 22.41
CA LEU A 347 -9.81 -2.03 21.59
C LEU A 347 -9.56 -0.63 22.18
N GLU A 348 -8.96 0.23 21.37
CA GLU A 348 -8.70 1.64 21.65
C GLU A 348 -9.64 2.54 20.86
N TRP A 349 -9.89 2.21 19.59
CA TRP A 349 -10.72 3.00 18.66
C TRP A 349 -11.80 2.14 18.02
N LEU A 350 -13.05 2.55 18.21
CA LEU A 350 -14.23 1.95 17.62
C LEU A 350 -15.11 3.02 16.98
N ASP A 351 -15.15 3.04 15.66
CA ASP A 351 -16.04 3.91 14.89
C ASP A 351 -17.09 3.09 14.14
N LEU A 352 -18.33 3.17 14.60
CA LEU A 352 -19.52 2.55 14.03
C LEU A 352 -20.49 3.61 13.47
N SER A 353 -20.07 4.88 13.40
CA SER A 353 -20.95 5.98 13.01
C SER A 353 -21.53 5.82 11.61
N ASN A 354 -22.68 6.43 11.35
CA ASN A 354 -23.35 6.43 10.04
C ASN A 354 -23.56 5.01 9.49
N ASN A 355 -24.32 4.20 10.22
CA ASN A 355 -24.72 2.85 9.86
C ASN A 355 -26.21 2.65 10.22
N ASN A 356 -26.69 1.41 10.23
CA ASN A 356 -28.05 1.01 10.55
C ASN A 356 -28.11 0.19 11.86
N PHE A 357 -27.18 0.39 12.80
CA PHE A 357 -27.21 -0.30 14.10
C PHE A 357 -28.42 0.16 14.93
N ASP A 358 -29.07 -0.78 15.63
CA ASP A 358 -30.25 -0.54 16.45
C ASP A 358 -30.09 -1.10 17.88
N GLY A 359 -31.12 -0.94 18.71
CA GLY A 359 -31.09 -1.37 20.10
C GLY A 359 -30.39 -0.36 21.01
N THR A 360 -29.57 -0.84 21.94
CA THR A 360 -28.91 -0.02 22.98
C THR A 360 -27.40 -0.25 22.96
N ILE A 361 -26.63 0.69 23.52
CA ILE A 361 -25.21 0.47 23.82
C ILE A 361 -25.12 -0.57 24.97
N PRO A 362 -24.43 -1.71 24.79
CA PRO A 362 -24.36 -2.77 25.81
C PRO A 362 -23.53 -2.32 27.02
N ASN A 363 -23.87 -2.79 28.22
CA ASN A 363 -23.12 -2.46 29.44
C ASN A 363 -21.70 -3.03 29.43
N GLU A 364 -21.48 -4.13 28.71
CA GLU A 364 -20.20 -4.85 28.59
C GLU A 364 -19.08 -4.01 27.95
N ILE A 365 -19.42 -2.86 27.34
CA ILE A 365 -18.43 -1.86 26.94
C ILE A 365 -17.53 -1.41 28.12
N GLU A 366 -18.01 -1.52 29.36
CA GLU A 366 -17.23 -1.23 30.57
C GLU A 366 -16.02 -2.14 30.75
N ALA A 367 -16.03 -3.32 30.10
CA ALA A 367 -14.93 -4.27 30.12
C ALA A 367 -13.80 -3.91 29.14
N LEU A 368 -13.86 -2.76 28.47
CA LEU A 368 -12.85 -2.28 27.52
C LEU A 368 -11.90 -1.25 28.17
N PRO A 369 -10.79 -1.68 28.79
CA PRO A 369 -9.95 -0.81 29.61
C PRO A 369 -9.12 0.20 28.81
N LYS A 370 -8.98 0.00 27.50
CA LYS A 370 -8.17 0.87 26.62
C LYS A 370 -9.01 1.76 25.70
N LEU A 371 -10.33 1.63 25.70
CA LEU A 371 -11.20 2.30 24.74
C LEU A 371 -11.18 3.82 24.97
N ARG A 372 -10.68 4.56 23.98
CA ARG A 372 -10.54 6.02 24.01
C ARG A 372 -11.45 6.70 23.00
N ARG A 373 -11.74 6.05 21.87
CA ARG A 373 -12.63 6.60 20.85
C ARG A 373 -13.78 5.66 20.57
N PHE A 374 -14.99 6.15 20.77
CA PHE A 374 -16.21 5.43 20.52
C PHE A 374 -17.22 6.33 19.81
N LEU A 375 -17.40 6.11 18.51
CA LEU A 375 -18.28 6.91 17.68
C LEU A 375 -19.44 6.01 17.22
N VAL A 376 -20.66 6.39 17.58
CA VAL A 376 -21.89 5.63 17.27
C VAL A 376 -23.03 6.49 16.75
N ASN A 377 -22.80 7.79 16.56
CA ASN A 377 -23.77 8.71 15.98
C ASN A 377 -24.18 8.31 14.55
N GLY A 378 -25.31 8.81 14.09
CA GLY A 378 -25.87 8.45 12.78
C GLY A 378 -26.30 6.98 12.71
N ASN A 379 -26.86 6.45 13.79
CA ASN A 379 -27.44 5.10 13.83
C ASN A 379 -28.90 5.15 14.32
N ALA A 380 -29.56 3.99 14.43
CA ALA A 380 -30.89 3.83 15.02
C ALA A 380 -30.83 3.38 16.49
N LEU A 381 -29.73 3.71 17.18
CA LEU A 381 -29.51 3.37 18.59
C LEU A 381 -30.41 4.20 19.51
N THR A 382 -30.82 3.60 20.61
CA THR A 382 -31.71 4.19 21.60
C THR A 382 -31.25 3.91 23.03
N GLY A 383 -31.90 4.55 24.01
CA GLY A 383 -31.73 4.24 25.43
C GLY A 383 -30.63 5.08 26.10
N THR A 384 -30.16 4.62 27.26
CA THR A 384 -29.19 5.35 28.07
C THR A 384 -27.77 4.86 27.82
N VAL A 385 -26.82 5.78 27.72
CA VAL A 385 -25.40 5.44 27.77
C VAL A 385 -25.06 4.78 29.11
N PRO A 386 -24.40 3.62 29.14
CA PRO A 386 -23.97 3.01 30.40
C PRO A 386 -23.05 3.94 31.19
N VAL A 387 -23.42 4.22 32.43
CA VAL A 387 -22.74 5.20 33.30
C VAL A 387 -21.26 4.85 33.51
N SER A 388 -20.90 3.56 33.44
CA SER A 388 -19.52 3.10 33.54
C SER A 388 -18.63 3.57 32.39
N VAL A 389 -19.18 3.84 31.19
CA VAL A 389 -18.44 4.45 30.06
C VAL A 389 -18.04 5.89 30.41
N CYS A 390 -18.96 6.63 31.01
CA CYS A 390 -18.81 8.05 31.35
C CYS A 390 -17.69 8.32 32.37
N TYR A 391 -17.33 7.31 33.17
CA TYR A 391 -16.34 7.41 34.24
C TYR A 391 -15.17 6.44 34.06
N SER A 392 -15.07 5.75 32.92
CA SER A 392 -13.95 4.85 32.64
C SER A 392 -12.66 5.65 32.57
N ALA A 393 -11.59 5.15 33.22
CA ALA A 393 -10.27 5.77 33.19
C ALA A 393 -9.77 6.01 31.75
N ALA A 394 -10.23 5.21 30.79
CA ALA A 394 -9.91 5.34 29.37
C ALA A 394 -10.48 6.62 28.71
N PHE A 395 -11.58 7.17 29.23
CA PHE A 395 -12.17 8.43 28.78
C PHE A 395 -11.87 9.61 29.73
N VAL A 396 -11.55 9.34 31.00
CA VAL A 396 -11.31 10.36 32.04
C VAL A 396 -9.84 10.82 32.10
N GLU A 397 -8.86 9.93 31.88
CA GLU A 397 -7.44 10.29 31.87
C GLU A 397 -7.04 10.83 30.50
N ASN A 398 -7.32 12.11 30.31
CA ASN A 398 -7.03 12.85 29.09
C ASN A 398 -5.51 13.03 28.90
N TYR A 399 -4.81 11.96 28.49
CA TYR A 399 -3.41 12.00 28.06
C TYR A 399 -3.30 12.72 26.71
N GLY A 400 -3.48 14.06 26.73
CA GLY A 400 -3.22 14.93 25.57
C GLY A 400 -4.43 15.32 24.72
N GLY A 401 -5.68 15.18 25.18
CA GLY A 401 -6.86 15.69 24.46
C GLY A 401 -7.50 14.74 23.45
N THR A 402 -7.38 13.42 23.62
CA THR A 402 -7.59 12.44 22.52
C THR A 402 -8.75 11.45 22.72
N SER A 403 -9.44 11.47 23.87
CA SER A 403 -10.62 10.64 24.09
C SER A 403 -11.87 11.29 23.48
N GLU A 404 -12.67 10.50 22.79
CA GLU A 404 -13.79 10.96 21.96
C GLU A 404 -14.95 9.96 22.07
N PHE A 405 -16.07 10.41 22.61
CA PHE A 405 -17.33 9.69 22.58
C PHE A 405 -18.39 10.55 21.88
N VAL A 406 -18.87 10.05 20.74
CA VAL A 406 -19.85 10.74 19.89
C VAL A 406 -21.10 9.88 19.74
N ALA A 407 -22.26 10.45 20.06
CA ALA A 407 -23.56 9.79 20.02
C ALA A 407 -24.68 10.78 19.61
N ASP A 408 -25.83 10.25 19.20
CA ASP A 408 -27.02 11.04 18.85
C ASP A 408 -27.78 11.50 20.11
N CYS A 409 -27.16 12.37 20.89
CA CYS A 409 -27.67 12.86 22.18
C CYS A 409 -28.21 14.29 22.18
N LEU A 410 -28.31 14.96 21.01
CA LEU A 410 -29.06 16.20 20.90
C LEU A 410 -30.56 15.92 20.80
N PRO A 411 -31.43 16.78 21.34
CA PRO A 411 -32.88 16.64 21.18
C PRO A 411 -33.29 16.60 19.71
N ASN A 412 -34.07 15.57 19.34
CA ASN A 412 -34.69 15.48 18.02
C ASN A 412 -35.63 16.67 17.77
N ALA A 413 -35.66 17.23 16.56
CA ALA A 413 -36.42 18.45 16.29
C ALA A 413 -37.95 18.24 16.33
N GLU A 414 -38.42 17.03 16.08
CA GLU A 414 -39.84 16.67 16.11
C GLU A 414 -40.31 16.25 17.51
N THR A 415 -39.52 15.41 18.21
CA THR A 415 -39.94 14.84 19.50
C THR A 415 -39.45 15.65 20.70
N GLY A 416 -38.40 16.45 20.53
CA GLY A 416 -37.73 17.18 21.62
C GLY A 416 -36.98 16.27 22.60
N VAL A 417 -36.81 14.98 22.28
CA VAL A 417 -36.14 13.98 23.12
C VAL A 417 -34.97 13.40 22.33
N PRO A 418 -33.77 13.28 22.92
CA PRO A 418 -32.66 12.63 22.24
C PRO A 418 -32.92 11.13 22.07
N THR A 419 -32.40 10.53 21.01
CA THR A 419 -32.49 9.07 20.83
C THR A 419 -31.62 8.34 21.85
N ILE A 420 -30.45 8.90 22.17
CA ILE A 420 -29.56 8.42 23.21
C ILE A 420 -29.52 9.40 24.38
N GLU A 421 -29.91 8.94 25.57
CA GLU A 421 -29.74 9.69 26.81
C GLU A 421 -28.29 9.58 27.29
N CYS A 422 -27.55 10.69 27.17
CA CYS A 422 -26.18 10.80 27.64
C CYS A 422 -26.11 11.64 28.92
N ALA A 423 -25.49 11.10 29.98
CA ALA A 423 -25.29 11.86 31.22
C ALA A 423 -24.41 13.09 30.96
N ALA A 424 -24.60 14.15 31.75
CA ALA A 424 -23.78 15.37 31.66
C ALA A 424 -22.28 15.01 31.74
N ASP A 425 -21.49 15.57 30.83
CA ASP A 425 -20.04 15.35 30.67
C ASP A 425 -19.60 13.95 30.18
N CYS A 426 -20.54 13.06 29.83
CA CYS A 426 -20.21 11.71 29.35
C CYS A 426 -19.84 11.66 27.85
N CYS A 427 -20.70 12.23 27.01
CA CYS A 427 -20.45 12.33 25.58
C CYS A 427 -19.58 13.55 25.32
N THR A 428 -18.46 13.39 24.62
CA THR A 428 -17.60 14.51 24.23
C THR A 428 -18.24 15.36 23.13
N SER A 429 -19.11 14.75 22.32
CA SER A 429 -19.94 15.45 21.33
C SER A 429 -21.29 14.78 21.20
N CYS A 430 -22.34 15.58 21.05
CA CYS A 430 -23.69 15.13 20.78
C CYS A 430 -24.11 15.56 19.38
N CYS A 431 -24.65 14.64 18.60
CA CYS A 431 -25.16 14.89 17.26
C CYS A 431 -26.69 14.96 17.23
N ASP A 432 -27.23 15.71 16.28
CA ASP A 432 -28.65 15.72 15.93
C ASP A 432 -28.95 14.75 14.77
N GLU A 433 -30.23 14.63 14.43
CA GLU A 433 -30.72 13.77 13.35
C GLU A 433 -30.25 14.17 11.95
N THR A 434 -29.69 15.37 11.80
CA THR A 434 -29.10 15.85 10.53
C THR A 434 -27.61 15.52 10.43
N GLY A 435 -27.03 14.93 11.47
CA GLY A 435 -25.62 14.61 11.59
C GLY A 435 -24.75 15.79 12.04
N VAL A 436 -25.35 16.89 12.50
CA VAL A 436 -24.60 18.03 13.03
C VAL A 436 -24.27 17.76 14.49
N CYS A 437 -22.98 17.76 14.83
CA CYS A 437 -22.49 17.48 16.17
C CYS A 437 -21.99 18.74 16.88
N LEU A 438 -22.34 18.87 18.15
CA LEU A 438 -21.88 19.92 19.06
C LEU A 438 -20.99 19.30 20.13
N ALA A 439 -19.81 19.88 20.35
CA ALA A 439 -18.95 19.51 21.47
C ALA A 439 -19.58 19.96 22.79
N ASN A 440 -19.43 19.14 23.83
CA ASN A 440 -19.85 19.48 25.20
C ASN A 440 -18.85 20.37 25.94
#